data_AF-A0A9P6HYB5-F1
#
_entry.id   AF-A0A9P6HYB5-F1
#
_cell.length_a   1.000
_cell.length_b   1.000
_cell.length_c   1.000
_cell.angle_alpha   90.00
_cell.angle_beta   90.00
_cell.angle_gamma   90.00
#
_symmetry.space_group_name_H-M   'P 1'
#
loop_
_entity.id
_entity.type
_entity.pdbx_description
1 polymer ?
#
loop_
_entity_poly.entity_id
_entity_poly.type
_entity_poly.pdbx_seq_one_letter_code
_entity_poly.pdbx_strand_id
1 'polypeptide(L)'
;MSELNQKALDNFRRLNHRPSFKNSTSACYGNQTLMRKEWRTLSVPERKSFIAAVQCIMKKPVLSDRKRVPMAKSLYDDFVAVHYTSFRNTHLTASFFAWHRYYLGTFEQKLRADCGYKGALPYWEWGLDIKNPAASPVFDGSDTSLGSDGAFIPHDGLRLRQPFSNNLIVLEPGSGGGCVKSGPFANMTVHIGPAALAQYGTDKPFNVSKPLEDLPRCLKRDLNSFVASKYCSFRNTTTLITEQKTIEKFSALLQGDDRFFPNTLGVHGGGHFIIGGDPGADGLIAPGDPAFWVHQAQVDRVYWIWQNLDFANRQGVFGTFTLQDNPPSPNGSVDDLIDLTPINTPVKIKDLMNTGAGTPLCYLYL
;
A
#
# COMPACT_ATOMS: atom_id res chain seq x y z
N MET A 1 5.43 18.07 6.39
CA MET A 1 5.20 17.17 5.23
C MET A 1 5.17 17.91 3.89
N SER A 2 4.29 18.91 3.70
CA SER A 2 4.20 19.66 2.43
C SER A 2 5.57 20.21 1.95
N GLU A 3 6.33 20.85 2.84
CA GLU A 3 7.68 21.36 2.52
C GLU A 3 8.67 20.28 2.07
N LEU A 4 8.62 19.09 2.69
CA LEU A 4 9.47 17.96 2.30
C LEU A 4 9.09 17.44 0.91
N ASN A 5 7.79 17.38 0.60
CA ASN A 5 7.30 16.99 -0.72
C ASN A 5 7.75 17.99 -1.80
N GLN A 6 7.61 19.29 -1.54
CA GLN A 6 8.05 20.34 -2.46
C GLN A 6 9.57 20.27 -2.69
N LYS A 7 10.36 20.11 -1.61
CA LYS A 7 11.82 19.96 -1.72
C LYS A 7 12.22 18.72 -2.53
N ALA A 8 11.53 17.60 -2.32
CA ALA A 8 11.74 16.39 -3.12
C ALA A 8 11.39 16.61 -4.59
N LEU A 9 10.29 17.30 -4.89
CA LEU A 9 9.88 17.65 -6.26
C LEU A 9 10.92 18.53 -6.96
N ASP A 10 11.43 19.54 -6.25
CA ASP A 10 12.45 20.46 -6.78
C ASP A 10 13.78 19.73 -7.01
N ASN A 11 14.17 18.84 -6.10
CA ASN A 11 15.34 17.98 -6.29
C ASN A 11 15.19 17.06 -7.51
N PHE A 12 14.04 16.41 -7.64
CA PHE A 12 13.72 15.54 -8.77
C PHE A 12 13.81 16.27 -10.11
N ARG A 13 13.18 17.45 -10.20
CA ARG A 13 13.22 18.30 -11.40
C ARG A 13 14.66 18.69 -11.75
N ARG A 14 15.46 19.10 -10.76
CA ARG A 14 16.88 19.45 -10.97
C ARG A 14 17.71 18.27 -11.50
N LEU A 15 17.47 17.06 -11.04
CA LEU A 15 18.17 15.86 -11.50
C LEU A 15 17.85 15.54 -12.96
N ASN A 16 16.57 15.60 -13.35
CA ASN A 16 16.13 15.29 -14.71
C ASN A 16 16.34 16.41 -15.75
N HIS A 17 16.76 17.60 -15.32
CA HIS A 17 17.23 18.67 -16.21
C HIS A 17 18.74 18.60 -16.51
N ARG A 18 19.51 17.68 -15.90
CA ARG A 18 20.94 17.52 -16.18
C ARG A 18 21.20 16.91 -17.58
N PRO A 19 22.20 17.40 -18.34
CA PRO A 19 22.53 16.90 -19.68
C PRO A 19 22.81 15.40 -19.75
N SER A 20 23.33 14.79 -18.67
CA SER A 20 23.61 13.34 -18.59
C SER A 20 22.34 12.46 -18.65
N PHE A 21 21.17 13.02 -18.36
CA PHE A 21 19.87 12.33 -18.45
C PHE A 21 19.10 12.69 -19.73
N LYS A 22 19.57 13.66 -20.53
CA LYS A 22 18.94 14.05 -21.81
C LYS A 22 19.12 13.02 -22.93
N ASN A 23 20.05 12.07 -22.79
CA ASN A 23 20.26 10.99 -23.76
C ASN A 23 19.35 9.78 -23.55
N SER A 24 18.47 9.81 -22.53
CA SER A 24 17.38 8.85 -22.41
C SER A 24 16.22 9.37 -23.27
N THR A 25 15.91 8.67 -24.35
CA THR A 25 14.68 8.83 -25.15
C THR A 25 13.41 8.44 -24.37
N SER A 26 13.52 8.12 -23.07
CA SER A 26 12.45 7.57 -22.23
C SER A 26 12.00 8.48 -21.08
N ALA A 27 12.70 9.56 -20.75
CA ALA A 27 12.35 10.38 -19.58
C ALA A 27 10.96 11.06 -19.74
N CYS A 28 10.15 11.00 -18.67
CA CYS A 28 8.79 11.51 -18.66
C CYS A 28 8.77 13.03 -18.55
N TYR A 29 8.36 13.71 -19.63
CA TYR A 29 8.26 15.16 -19.67
C TYR A 29 6.84 15.64 -20.04
N GLY A 30 6.42 16.73 -19.39
CA GLY A 30 5.17 17.42 -19.71
C GLY A 30 3.93 16.59 -19.42
N ASN A 31 2.99 16.55 -20.38
CA ASN A 31 1.65 15.97 -20.24
C ASN A 31 1.63 14.45 -20.05
N GLN A 32 2.77 13.76 -20.17
CA GLN A 32 2.87 12.31 -19.96
C GLN A 32 3.07 11.96 -18.48
N THR A 33 3.57 12.89 -17.66
CA THR A 33 3.83 12.66 -16.25
C THR A 33 2.55 12.72 -15.44
N LEU A 34 2.19 11.60 -14.81
CA LEU A 34 1.04 11.52 -13.91
C LEU A 34 1.36 12.21 -12.58
N MET A 35 0.44 13.05 -12.11
CA MET A 35 0.56 13.69 -10.79
C MET A 35 -0.38 12.99 -9.81
N ARG A 36 0.19 12.18 -8.93
CA ARG A 36 -0.52 11.56 -7.80
C ARG A 36 -0.76 12.62 -6.74
N LYS A 37 -2.02 12.78 -6.33
CA LYS A 37 -2.47 13.86 -5.45
C LYS A 37 -3.15 13.32 -4.20
N GLU A 38 -3.16 14.11 -3.14
CA GLU A 38 -3.92 13.77 -1.93
C GLU A 38 -5.42 13.74 -2.24
N TRP A 39 -6.13 12.72 -1.74
CA TRP A 39 -7.54 12.46 -2.02
C TRP A 39 -8.46 13.69 -1.91
N ARG A 40 -8.26 14.55 -0.90
CA ARG A 40 -9.07 15.75 -0.65
C ARG A 40 -8.89 16.82 -1.72
N THR A 41 -7.74 16.84 -2.39
CA THR A 41 -7.44 17.79 -3.47
C THR A 41 -8.06 17.38 -4.80
N LEU A 42 -8.52 16.12 -4.93
CA LEU A 42 -9.32 15.70 -6.07
C LEU A 42 -10.70 16.33 -5.99
N SER A 43 -11.17 16.81 -7.15
CA SER A 43 -12.56 17.19 -7.37
C SER A 43 -13.49 15.99 -7.24
N VAL A 44 -14.78 16.25 -7.01
CA VAL A 44 -15.82 15.21 -6.95
C VAL A 44 -15.82 14.31 -8.22
N PRO A 45 -15.76 14.85 -9.46
CA PRO A 45 -15.66 14.01 -10.65
C PRO A 45 -14.40 13.15 -10.71
N GLU A 46 -13.24 13.65 -10.25
CA GLU A 46 -12.00 12.86 -10.21
C GLU A 46 -12.11 11.68 -9.24
N ARG A 47 -12.67 11.88 -8.03
CA ARG A 47 -12.90 10.80 -7.07
C ARG A 47 -13.85 9.75 -7.63
N LYS A 48 -14.98 10.18 -8.20
CA LYS A 48 -15.95 9.29 -8.85
C LYS A 48 -15.34 8.50 -10.00
N SER A 49 -14.48 9.13 -10.81
CA SER A 49 -13.78 8.46 -11.91
C SER A 49 -12.82 7.38 -11.41
N PHE A 50 -12.08 7.62 -10.32
CA PHE A 50 -11.24 6.61 -9.71
C PHE A 50 -12.05 5.43 -9.16
N ILE A 51 -13.11 5.72 -8.39
CA ILE A 51 -14.03 4.72 -7.81
C ILE A 51 -14.62 3.84 -8.92
N ALA A 52 -15.13 4.45 -10.00
CA ALA A 52 -15.71 3.73 -11.12
C ALA A 52 -14.68 2.83 -11.83
N ALA A 53 -13.43 3.28 -11.94
CA ALA A 53 -12.37 2.48 -12.53
C ALA A 53 -12.01 1.26 -11.66
N VAL A 54 -11.96 1.42 -10.34
CA VAL A 54 -11.74 0.30 -9.40
C VAL A 54 -12.89 -0.72 -9.48
N GLN A 55 -14.14 -0.25 -9.46
CA GLN A 55 -15.32 -1.12 -9.64
C GLN A 55 -15.33 -1.81 -11.01
N CYS A 56 -14.77 -1.18 -12.04
CA CYS A 56 -14.60 -1.79 -13.35
C CYS A 56 -13.56 -2.92 -13.34
N ILE A 57 -12.41 -2.76 -12.66
CA ILE A 57 -11.41 -3.84 -12.49
C ILE A 57 -12.00 -5.05 -11.78
N MET A 58 -12.89 -4.83 -10.80
CA MET A 58 -13.66 -5.89 -10.12
C MET A 58 -14.65 -6.63 -11.03
N LYS A 59 -14.79 -6.22 -12.29
CA LYS A 59 -15.61 -6.90 -13.30
C LYS A 59 -14.79 -7.40 -14.49
N LYS A 60 -13.47 -7.14 -14.52
CA LYS A 60 -12.60 -7.59 -15.61
C LYS A 60 -12.30 -9.08 -15.50
N PRO A 61 -12.10 -9.78 -16.63
CA PRO A 61 -11.77 -11.20 -16.62
C PRO A 61 -10.50 -11.49 -15.81
N VAL A 62 -10.50 -12.63 -15.13
CA VAL A 62 -9.35 -13.21 -14.44
C VAL A 62 -8.28 -13.59 -15.47
N LEU A 63 -7.03 -13.26 -15.17
CA LEU A 63 -5.83 -13.61 -15.94
C LEU A 63 -5.14 -14.86 -15.40
N SER A 64 -5.25 -15.12 -14.09
CA SER A 64 -4.59 -16.26 -13.47
C SER A 64 -5.23 -17.61 -13.82
N ASP A 65 -4.42 -18.66 -13.71
CA ASP A 65 -4.90 -20.03 -13.87
C ASP A 65 -5.93 -20.37 -12.77
N ARG A 66 -7.18 -20.58 -13.19
CA ARG A 66 -8.30 -20.95 -12.31
C ARG A 66 -8.05 -22.21 -11.48
N LYS A 67 -7.15 -23.10 -11.89
CA LYS A 67 -6.76 -24.26 -11.08
C LYS A 67 -5.91 -23.87 -9.87
N ARG A 68 -5.11 -22.81 -9.99
CA ARG A 68 -4.25 -22.30 -8.91
C ARG A 68 -4.98 -21.32 -8.03
N VAL A 69 -5.86 -20.51 -8.62
CA VAL A 69 -6.63 -19.48 -7.92
C VAL A 69 -8.14 -19.58 -8.19
N PRO A 70 -8.81 -20.66 -7.74
CA PRO A 70 -10.23 -20.89 -8.03
C PRO A 70 -11.19 -19.87 -7.40
N MET A 71 -10.75 -19.14 -6.37
CA MET A 71 -11.50 -18.03 -5.77
C MET A 71 -11.66 -16.83 -6.69
N ALA A 72 -10.77 -16.62 -7.66
CA ALA A 72 -10.67 -15.36 -8.38
C ALA A 72 -11.90 -15.20 -9.28
N LYS A 73 -12.66 -14.12 -9.09
CA LYS A 73 -13.84 -13.79 -9.88
C LYS A 73 -13.57 -12.65 -10.86
N SER A 74 -12.52 -11.88 -10.59
CA SER A 74 -12.16 -10.70 -11.34
C SER A 74 -10.64 -10.48 -11.40
N LEU A 75 -10.21 -9.58 -12.29
CA LEU A 75 -8.83 -9.08 -12.30
C LEU A 75 -8.45 -8.45 -10.95
N TYR A 76 -9.40 -7.88 -10.20
CA TYR A 76 -9.12 -7.37 -8.86
C TYR A 76 -8.64 -8.49 -7.93
N ASP A 77 -9.27 -9.67 -8.01
CA ASP A 77 -8.87 -10.83 -7.20
C ASP A 77 -7.50 -11.38 -7.61
N ASP A 78 -7.11 -11.26 -8.89
CA ASP A 78 -5.74 -11.60 -9.31
C ASP A 78 -4.70 -10.73 -8.60
N PHE A 79 -4.97 -9.42 -8.45
CA PHE A 79 -4.09 -8.53 -7.70
C PHE A 79 -3.94 -9.03 -6.26
N VAL A 80 -5.05 -9.32 -5.57
CA VAL A 80 -5.00 -9.84 -4.20
C VAL A 80 -4.27 -11.19 -4.11
N ALA A 81 -4.48 -12.09 -5.08
CA ALA A 81 -3.82 -13.38 -5.13
C ALA A 81 -2.30 -13.25 -5.35
N VAL A 82 -1.87 -12.37 -6.27
CA VAL A 82 -0.44 -12.08 -6.49
C VAL A 82 0.19 -11.58 -5.20
N HIS A 83 -0.43 -10.61 -4.52
CA HIS A 83 0.06 -10.13 -3.23
C HIS A 83 0.16 -11.23 -2.17
N TYR A 84 -0.87 -12.07 -2.03
CA TYR A 84 -0.86 -13.21 -1.11
C TYR A 84 0.32 -14.16 -1.39
N THR A 85 0.51 -14.53 -2.67
CA THR A 85 1.59 -15.46 -3.06
C THR A 85 2.99 -14.85 -2.97
N SER A 86 3.11 -13.53 -3.09
CA SER A 86 4.37 -12.80 -2.99
C SER A 86 4.64 -12.21 -1.60
N PHE A 87 3.77 -12.40 -0.60
CA PHE A 87 3.91 -11.69 0.67
C PHE A 87 5.29 -11.91 1.33
N ARG A 88 5.72 -13.18 1.39
CA ARG A 88 6.97 -13.57 2.06
C ARG A 88 8.24 -13.09 1.34
N ASN A 89 8.18 -12.72 0.07
CA ASN A 89 9.34 -12.20 -0.66
C ASN A 89 9.23 -10.70 -0.98
N THR A 90 8.26 -10.00 -0.37
CA THR A 90 7.98 -8.58 -0.64
C THR A 90 7.81 -7.72 0.60
N HIS A 91 7.66 -8.30 1.78
CA HIS A 91 7.56 -7.55 3.04
C HIS A 91 8.78 -7.80 3.91
N LEU A 92 9.35 -6.76 4.49
CA LEU A 92 10.58 -6.83 5.31
C LEU A 92 11.75 -7.47 4.55
N THR A 93 11.85 -7.15 3.25
CA THR A 93 12.79 -7.68 2.26
C THR A 93 13.43 -6.56 1.42
N ALA A 94 14.45 -6.90 0.63
CA ALA A 94 15.09 -5.98 -0.30
C ALA A 94 14.16 -5.44 -1.40
N SER A 95 13.13 -6.19 -1.77
CA SER A 95 12.21 -5.88 -2.86
C SER A 95 11.08 -4.94 -2.44
N PHE A 96 10.81 -4.74 -1.14
CA PHE A 96 9.57 -4.13 -0.63
C PHE A 96 9.13 -2.88 -1.39
N PHE A 97 9.99 -1.88 -1.48
CA PHE A 97 9.64 -0.63 -2.13
C PHE A 97 9.44 -0.77 -3.64
N ALA A 98 10.35 -1.47 -4.32
CA ALA A 98 10.27 -1.66 -5.76
C ALA A 98 9.05 -2.51 -6.16
N TRP A 99 8.77 -3.57 -5.41
CA TRP A 99 7.62 -4.44 -5.63
C TRP A 99 6.31 -3.67 -5.47
N HIS A 100 6.11 -2.96 -4.34
CA HIS A 100 4.88 -2.19 -4.12
C HIS A 100 4.73 -1.03 -5.10
N ARG A 101 5.84 -0.37 -5.47
CA ARG A 101 5.85 0.67 -6.50
C ARG A 101 5.40 0.12 -7.86
N TYR A 102 5.92 -1.03 -8.27
CA TYR A 102 5.53 -1.68 -9.53
C TYR A 102 4.11 -2.22 -9.49
N TYR A 103 3.68 -2.73 -8.33
CA TYR A 103 2.32 -3.20 -8.08
C TYR A 103 1.30 -2.05 -8.22
N LEU A 104 1.58 -0.89 -7.62
CA LEU A 104 0.79 0.34 -7.78
C LEU A 104 0.78 0.82 -9.24
N GLY A 105 1.94 0.90 -9.88
CA GLY A 105 2.05 1.33 -11.28
C GLY A 105 1.29 0.41 -12.23
N THR A 106 1.33 -0.91 -11.98
CA THR A 106 0.57 -1.91 -12.75
C THR A 106 -0.93 -1.75 -12.54
N PHE A 107 -1.39 -1.55 -11.29
CA PHE A 107 -2.80 -1.30 -11.02
C PHE A 107 -3.28 -0.01 -11.70
N GLU A 108 -2.52 1.09 -11.60
CA GLU A 108 -2.77 2.35 -12.30
C GLU A 108 -2.85 2.14 -13.82
N GLN A 109 -1.94 1.38 -14.41
CA GLN A 109 -1.95 1.06 -15.83
C GLN A 109 -3.23 0.30 -16.22
N LYS A 110 -3.64 -0.71 -15.45
CA LYS A 110 -4.87 -1.48 -15.71
C LYS A 110 -6.12 -0.62 -15.57
N LEU A 111 -6.21 0.25 -14.56
CA LEU A 111 -7.32 1.22 -14.44
C LEU A 111 -7.43 2.09 -15.69
N ARG A 112 -6.30 2.56 -16.22
CA ARG A 112 -6.25 3.47 -17.37
C ARG A 112 -6.53 2.74 -18.69
N ALA A 113 -5.89 1.60 -18.91
CA ALA A 113 -5.97 0.83 -20.15
C ALA A 113 -7.30 0.07 -20.29
N ASP A 114 -7.75 -0.58 -19.22
CA ASP A 114 -8.88 -1.51 -19.31
C ASP A 114 -10.19 -0.83 -18.88
N CYS A 115 -10.11 0.19 -18.03
CA CYS A 115 -11.27 0.86 -17.44
C CYS A 115 -11.36 2.36 -17.78
N GLY A 116 -10.53 2.86 -18.69
CA GLY A 116 -10.62 4.21 -19.23
C GLY A 116 -10.29 5.33 -18.24
N TYR A 117 -9.72 5.02 -17.08
CA TYR A 117 -9.30 6.02 -16.09
C TYR A 117 -8.30 7.00 -16.71
N LYS A 118 -8.48 8.30 -16.47
CA LYS A 118 -7.60 9.35 -17.02
C LYS A 118 -6.74 10.04 -15.96
N GLY A 119 -7.06 9.85 -14.68
CA GLY A 119 -6.29 10.39 -13.57
C GLY A 119 -5.06 9.56 -13.20
N ALA A 120 -4.38 9.99 -12.14
CA ALA A 120 -3.31 9.26 -11.47
C ALA A 120 -3.82 8.69 -10.15
N LEU A 121 -3.19 7.64 -9.61
CA LEU A 121 -3.54 7.10 -8.30
C LEU A 121 -3.54 8.20 -7.24
N PRO A 122 -4.64 8.40 -6.50
CA PRO A 122 -4.61 9.27 -5.34
C PRO A 122 -3.88 8.61 -4.19
N TYR A 123 -3.44 9.44 -3.23
CA TYR A 123 -2.91 8.97 -1.96
C TYR A 123 -3.74 9.50 -0.80
N TRP A 124 -3.70 8.78 0.33
CA TRP A 124 -4.36 9.16 1.57
C TRP A 124 -3.33 9.69 2.58
N GLU A 125 -3.36 10.98 2.89
CA GLU A 125 -2.48 11.57 3.91
C GLU A 125 -3.04 11.27 5.31
N TRP A 126 -2.52 10.20 5.94
CA TRP A 126 -2.96 9.73 7.26
C TRP A 126 -2.95 10.83 8.33
N GLY A 127 -1.96 11.74 8.27
CA GLY A 127 -1.78 12.81 9.27
C GLY A 127 -2.98 13.76 9.39
N LEU A 128 -3.81 13.87 8.33
CA LEU A 128 -5.02 14.69 8.33
C LEU A 128 -6.19 14.04 9.08
N ASP A 129 -6.13 12.73 9.33
CA ASP A 129 -7.24 11.90 9.77
C ASP A 129 -7.06 11.30 11.17
N ILE A 130 -5.95 11.59 11.84
CA ILE A 130 -5.57 10.93 13.09
C ILE A 130 -6.61 11.03 14.22
N LYS A 131 -7.41 12.10 14.23
CA LYS A 131 -8.44 12.34 15.25
C LYS A 131 -9.71 11.53 15.00
N ASN A 132 -10.10 11.39 13.73
CA ASN A 132 -11.34 10.72 13.36
C ASN A 132 -11.23 10.17 11.92
N PRO A 133 -10.65 8.97 11.74
CA PRO A 133 -10.50 8.37 10.42
C PRO A 133 -11.85 8.13 9.71
N ALA A 134 -12.93 7.88 10.46
CA ALA A 134 -14.28 7.70 9.92
C ALA A 134 -14.88 8.97 9.30
N ALA A 135 -14.37 10.15 9.63
CA ALA A 135 -14.75 11.42 8.99
C ALA A 135 -13.84 11.79 7.80
N SER A 136 -12.82 10.98 7.49
CA SER A 136 -11.99 11.20 6.31
C SER A 136 -12.84 11.16 5.05
N PRO A 137 -12.62 12.03 4.05
CA PRO A 137 -13.30 11.89 2.76
C PRO A 137 -12.96 10.60 2.01
N VAL A 138 -11.96 9.84 2.47
CA VAL A 138 -11.68 8.47 2.01
C VAL A 138 -12.70 7.47 2.58
N PHE A 139 -13.23 7.72 3.78
CA PHE A 139 -14.02 6.77 4.58
C PHE A 139 -15.38 7.31 5.08
N ASP A 140 -15.81 8.50 4.65
CA ASP A 140 -17.03 9.15 5.14
C ASP A 140 -18.34 8.46 4.70
N GLY A 141 -18.24 7.41 3.88
CA GLY A 141 -19.38 6.64 3.38
C GLY A 141 -20.19 7.32 2.29
N SER A 142 -19.76 8.50 1.80
CA SER A 142 -20.38 9.19 0.67
C SER A 142 -20.19 8.44 -0.64
N ASP A 143 -20.89 8.88 -1.69
CA ASP A 143 -20.69 8.39 -3.06
C ASP A 143 -19.33 8.78 -3.68
N THR A 144 -18.51 9.55 -2.93
CA THR A 144 -17.15 9.95 -3.30
C THR A 144 -16.08 9.37 -2.39
N SER A 145 -16.41 8.38 -1.55
CA SER A 145 -15.48 7.70 -0.65
C SER A 145 -15.16 6.28 -1.14
N LEU A 146 -14.23 5.60 -0.47
CA LEU A 146 -13.93 4.17 -0.64
C LEU A 146 -14.80 3.30 0.27
N GLY A 147 -16.03 3.73 0.58
CA GLY A 147 -16.92 3.12 1.56
C GLY A 147 -16.86 3.83 2.92
N SER A 148 -17.70 3.40 3.86
CA SER A 148 -17.71 3.89 5.23
C SER A 148 -16.82 3.04 6.15
N ASP A 149 -16.89 3.32 7.46
CA ASP A 149 -16.56 2.36 8.51
C ASP A 149 -17.51 1.15 8.51
N GLY A 150 -17.15 0.11 9.25
CA GLY A 150 -17.98 -1.05 9.52
C GLY A 150 -19.18 -0.75 10.42
N ALA A 151 -20.13 -1.68 10.48
CA ALA A 151 -21.10 -1.74 11.56
C ALA A 151 -20.35 -1.88 12.90
N PHE A 152 -20.78 -1.13 13.91
CA PHE A 152 -20.13 -1.17 15.22
C PHE A 152 -20.35 -2.53 15.88
N ILE A 153 -19.27 -3.14 16.36
CA ILE A 153 -19.27 -4.35 17.17
C ILE A 153 -18.41 -4.06 18.40
N PRO A 154 -18.93 -4.20 19.64
CA PRO A 154 -18.10 -4.08 20.83
C PRO A 154 -17.00 -5.16 20.86
N HIS A 155 -15.75 -4.77 21.11
CA HIS A 155 -14.62 -5.70 21.25
C HIS A 155 -13.48 -5.09 22.10
N ASP A 156 -12.52 -5.93 22.50
CA ASP A 156 -11.37 -5.57 23.37
C ASP A 156 -10.17 -4.98 22.61
N GLY A 157 -10.32 -4.72 21.31
CA GLY A 157 -9.23 -4.29 20.43
C GLY A 157 -8.30 -5.45 20.01
N LEU A 158 -7.19 -5.12 19.34
CA LEU A 158 -6.27 -6.10 18.77
C LEU A 158 -5.03 -6.29 19.65
N ARG A 159 -4.53 -7.53 19.67
CA ARG A 159 -3.26 -7.89 20.32
C ARG A 159 -2.34 -8.45 19.24
N LEU A 160 -1.22 -7.80 18.99
CA LEU A 160 -0.30 -8.16 17.90
C LEU A 160 1.05 -8.54 18.50
N ARG A 161 1.44 -9.81 18.35
CA ARG A 161 2.74 -10.30 18.81
C ARG A 161 3.79 -10.15 17.73
N GLN A 162 4.84 -9.40 18.03
CA GLN A 162 5.96 -9.25 17.11
C GLN A 162 6.85 -10.51 17.14
N PRO A 163 7.20 -11.07 15.97
CA PRO A 163 7.77 -12.42 15.90
C PRO A 163 9.21 -12.56 16.40
N PHE A 164 10.04 -11.50 16.32
CA PHE A 164 11.45 -11.56 16.75
C PHE A 164 11.63 -11.08 18.19
N SER A 165 11.06 -9.92 18.52
CA SER A 165 11.18 -9.28 19.83
C SER A 165 10.24 -9.88 20.87
N ASN A 166 9.24 -10.66 20.45
CA ASN A 166 8.17 -11.20 21.29
C ASN A 166 7.38 -10.11 22.06
N ASN A 167 7.43 -8.86 21.60
CA ASN A 167 6.65 -7.79 22.19
C ASN A 167 5.18 -7.88 21.80
N LEU A 168 4.32 -7.52 22.74
CA LEU A 168 2.89 -7.43 22.52
C LEU A 168 2.48 -5.98 22.28
N ILE A 169 2.08 -5.68 21.05
CA ILE A 169 1.45 -4.41 20.71
C ILE A 169 -0.05 -4.56 20.96
N VAL A 170 -0.58 -3.74 21.88
CA VAL A 170 -2.02 -3.65 22.14
C VAL A 170 -2.57 -2.43 21.42
N LEU A 171 -3.63 -2.66 20.62
CA LEU A 171 -4.37 -1.64 19.91
C LEU A 171 -5.77 -1.53 20.50
N GLU A 172 -6.16 -0.32 20.90
CA GLU A 172 -7.51 -0.04 21.39
C GLU A 172 -8.57 -0.33 20.31
N PRO A 173 -9.82 -0.60 20.69
CA PRO A 173 -10.92 -0.78 19.74
C PRO A 173 -11.08 0.41 18.79
N GLY A 174 -11.41 0.15 17.52
CA GLY A 174 -11.86 1.18 16.60
C GLY A 174 -13.35 1.48 16.76
N SER A 175 -13.93 2.18 15.78
CA SER A 175 -15.35 2.55 15.77
C SER A 175 -16.25 1.58 14.98
N GLY A 176 -15.72 0.46 14.50
CA GLY A 176 -16.40 -0.46 13.58
C GLY A 176 -16.37 -1.91 14.07
N GLY A 177 -15.89 -2.81 13.20
CA GLY A 177 -15.72 -4.24 13.43
C GLY A 177 -16.55 -5.13 12.47
N GLY A 178 -17.68 -4.62 11.98
CA GLY A 178 -18.60 -5.31 11.07
C GLY A 178 -18.42 -4.95 9.60
N CYS A 179 -19.40 -5.36 8.77
CA CYS A 179 -19.43 -5.03 7.35
C CYS A 179 -19.51 -3.51 7.12
N VAL A 180 -18.85 -3.00 6.08
CA VAL A 180 -18.96 -1.60 5.64
C VAL A 180 -20.42 -1.23 5.40
N LYS A 181 -20.87 -0.12 6.02
CA LYS A 181 -22.29 0.29 6.06
C LYS A 181 -22.77 0.97 4.78
N SER A 182 -21.96 1.83 4.18
CA SER A 182 -22.36 2.67 3.04
C SER A 182 -21.21 3.00 2.10
N GLY A 183 -21.55 3.66 0.98
CA GLY A 183 -20.62 4.07 -0.06
C GLY A 183 -20.44 3.03 -1.18
N PRO A 184 -19.62 3.34 -2.20
CA PRO A 184 -19.56 2.59 -3.46
C PRO A 184 -19.10 1.14 -3.35
N PHE A 185 -18.49 0.75 -2.23
CA PHE A 185 -17.97 -0.59 -1.98
C PHE A 185 -18.71 -1.33 -0.85
N ALA A 186 -19.84 -0.83 -0.35
CA ALA A 186 -20.59 -1.49 0.73
C ALA A 186 -21.07 -2.91 0.37
N ASN A 187 -21.38 -3.15 -0.91
CA ASN A 187 -21.80 -4.45 -1.42
C ASN A 187 -20.65 -5.24 -2.09
N MET A 188 -19.40 -4.81 -1.90
CA MET A 188 -18.24 -5.56 -2.39
C MET A 188 -18.15 -6.93 -1.69
N THR A 189 -17.83 -7.95 -2.47
CA THR A 189 -17.56 -9.30 -1.95
C THR A 189 -16.06 -9.55 -1.93
N VAL A 190 -15.54 -9.97 -0.78
CA VAL A 190 -14.17 -10.44 -0.58
C VAL A 190 -14.14 -11.95 -0.78
N HIS A 191 -13.27 -12.46 -1.65
CA HIS A 191 -13.23 -13.88 -2.03
C HIS A 191 -12.06 -14.68 -1.43
N ILE A 192 -10.94 -14.01 -1.12
CA ILE A 192 -9.68 -14.65 -0.69
C ILE A 192 -9.50 -14.60 0.83
N GLY A 193 -8.88 -15.64 1.40
CA GLY A 193 -8.57 -15.80 2.82
C GLY A 193 -9.82 -15.93 3.71
N PRO A 194 -9.73 -15.63 5.02
CA PRO A 194 -8.57 -15.07 5.73
C PRO A 194 -7.29 -15.92 5.71
N ALA A 195 -6.13 -15.28 5.65
CA ALA A 195 -4.81 -15.90 5.56
C ALA A 195 -3.97 -15.74 6.83
N ALA A 196 -4.07 -14.61 7.52
CA ALA A 196 -3.50 -14.36 8.85
C ALA A 196 -4.19 -13.15 9.51
N LEU A 197 -5.52 -13.17 9.55
CA LEU A 197 -6.34 -12.07 10.04
C LEU A 197 -6.16 -11.89 11.55
N ALA A 198 -5.68 -10.72 11.97
CA ALA A 198 -5.59 -10.37 13.39
C ALA A 198 -6.98 -10.47 14.05
N GLN A 199 -7.03 -11.03 15.26
CA GLN A 199 -8.28 -11.29 15.99
C GLN A 199 -8.39 -10.40 17.23
N TYR A 200 -9.61 -10.04 17.59
CA TYR A 200 -9.87 -9.25 18.79
C TYR A 200 -9.64 -10.08 20.06
N GLY A 201 -9.05 -9.47 21.08
CA GLY A 201 -8.84 -10.11 22.39
C GLY A 201 -7.82 -11.26 22.40
N THR A 202 -7.13 -11.56 21.31
CA THR A 202 -6.08 -12.60 21.27
C THR A 202 -4.94 -12.20 20.34
N ASP A 203 -3.74 -12.71 20.60
CA ASP A 203 -2.56 -12.53 19.75
C ASP A 203 -2.37 -13.64 18.71
N LYS A 204 -3.32 -14.57 18.63
CA LYS A 204 -3.36 -15.62 17.62
C LYS A 204 -4.18 -15.16 16.42
N PRO A 205 -3.58 -14.98 15.23
CA PRO A 205 -4.34 -14.66 14.03
C PRO A 205 -5.23 -15.84 13.61
N PHE A 206 -6.28 -15.54 12.85
CA PHE A 206 -7.15 -16.52 12.22
C PHE A 206 -6.75 -16.73 10.76
N ASN A 207 -6.67 -17.98 10.34
CA ASN A 207 -6.44 -18.36 8.95
C ASN A 207 -7.31 -19.57 8.59
N VAL A 208 -7.80 -19.60 7.35
CA VAL A 208 -8.41 -20.81 6.81
C VAL A 208 -7.32 -21.76 6.28
N SER A 209 -7.64 -23.04 6.13
CA SER A 209 -6.67 -24.04 5.65
C SER A 209 -6.25 -23.82 4.20
N LYS A 210 -7.13 -23.24 3.39
CA LYS A 210 -6.88 -22.98 1.96
C LYS A 210 -7.37 -21.58 1.59
N PRO A 211 -6.55 -20.53 1.84
CA PRO A 211 -6.93 -19.15 1.57
C PRO A 211 -7.29 -18.84 0.11
N LEU A 212 -6.87 -19.71 -0.82
CA LEU A 212 -7.18 -19.59 -2.24
C LEU A 212 -8.45 -20.33 -2.69
N GLU A 213 -9.21 -20.94 -1.77
CA GLU A 213 -10.57 -21.40 -2.04
C GLU A 213 -11.57 -20.24 -1.83
N ASP A 214 -12.67 -20.27 -2.56
CA ASP A 214 -13.66 -19.19 -2.56
C ASP A 214 -14.41 -19.10 -1.22
N LEU A 215 -14.24 -17.99 -0.51
CA LEU A 215 -14.93 -17.70 0.74
C LEU A 215 -15.60 -16.31 0.68
N PRO A 216 -16.73 -16.18 -0.03
CA PRO A 216 -17.39 -14.92 -0.25
C PRO A 216 -17.93 -14.33 1.06
N ARG A 217 -17.56 -13.10 1.35
CA ARG A 217 -18.01 -12.34 2.52
C ARG A 217 -17.97 -10.84 2.27
N CYS A 218 -18.62 -10.07 3.15
CA CYS A 218 -18.59 -8.61 3.07
C CYS A 218 -17.18 -8.06 3.38
N LEU A 219 -16.85 -6.90 2.82
CA LEU A 219 -15.76 -6.06 3.30
C LEU A 219 -16.06 -5.56 4.71
N LYS A 220 -15.15 -5.76 5.66
CA LYS A 220 -15.27 -5.26 7.04
C LYS A 220 -14.20 -4.23 7.35
N ARG A 221 -14.54 -3.23 8.16
CA ARG A 221 -13.60 -2.22 8.65
C ARG A 221 -13.81 -1.94 10.12
N ASP A 222 -12.74 -1.51 10.77
CA ASP A 222 -12.74 -1.06 12.15
C ASP A 222 -11.84 0.18 12.27
N LEU A 223 -12.37 1.31 11.82
CA LEU A 223 -11.57 2.52 11.66
C LEU A 223 -11.03 3.00 13.01
N ASN A 224 -9.71 3.16 13.10
CA ASN A 224 -9.03 3.23 14.39
C ASN A 224 -8.23 4.53 14.60
N SER A 225 -8.80 5.47 15.37
CA SER A 225 -8.16 6.75 15.70
C SER A 225 -6.96 6.61 16.64
N PHE A 226 -6.97 5.61 17.53
CA PHE A 226 -5.83 5.30 18.40
C PHE A 226 -4.60 4.90 17.58
N VAL A 227 -4.78 3.97 16.63
CA VAL A 227 -3.70 3.55 15.71
C VAL A 227 -3.23 4.74 14.88
N ALA A 228 -4.16 5.53 14.33
CA ALA A 228 -3.83 6.67 13.49
C ALA A 228 -2.98 7.70 14.23
N SER A 229 -3.38 8.06 15.45
CA SER A 229 -2.66 9.01 16.30
C SER A 229 -1.29 8.50 16.74
N LYS A 230 -1.17 7.20 17.03
CA LYS A 230 0.06 6.61 17.55
C LYS A 230 1.13 6.38 16.48
N TYR A 231 0.73 5.96 15.29
CA TYR A 231 1.67 5.47 14.27
C TYR A 231 1.73 6.30 12.99
N CYS A 232 0.69 7.08 12.67
CA CYS A 232 0.55 7.72 11.35
C CYS A 232 0.32 9.23 11.43
N SER A 233 0.74 9.88 12.51
CA SER A 233 0.73 11.34 12.59
C SER A 233 1.73 11.98 11.62
N PHE A 234 1.57 13.28 11.36
CA PHE A 234 2.58 14.05 10.63
C PHE A 234 3.96 13.93 11.28
N ARG A 235 4.05 13.87 12.60
CA ARG A 235 5.33 13.68 13.30
C ARG A 235 5.97 12.34 12.93
N ASN A 236 5.20 11.24 12.91
CA ASN A 236 5.73 9.92 12.56
C ASN A 236 6.34 9.93 11.14
N THR A 237 5.60 10.48 10.16
CA THR A 237 6.07 10.56 8.77
C THR A 237 7.25 11.51 8.61
N THR A 238 7.25 12.70 9.24
CA THR A 238 8.37 13.64 9.13
C THR A 238 9.62 13.10 9.79
N THR A 239 9.53 12.56 11.01
CA THR A 239 10.68 11.97 11.74
C THR A 239 11.27 10.80 10.95
N LEU A 240 10.43 9.92 10.39
CA LEU A 240 10.89 8.85 9.51
C LEU A 240 11.73 9.39 8.34
N ILE A 241 11.25 10.42 7.64
CA ILE A 241 11.95 10.99 6.48
C ILE A 241 13.22 11.75 6.89
N THR A 242 13.16 12.54 7.96
CA THR A 242 14.24 13.46 8.32
C THR A 242 15.34 12.81 9.14
N GLU A 243 15.04 11.79 9.95
CA GLU A 243 16.00 11.20 10.88
C GLU A 243 16.64 9.92 10.33
N GLN A 244 15.91 9.12 9.54
CA GLN A 244 16.48 7.88 8.99
C GLN A 244 17.26 8.20 7.72
N LYS A 245 18.59 7.98 7.73
CA LYS A 245 19.48 8.37 6.62
C LYS A 245 19.85 7.23 5.67
N THR A 246 19.75 5.99 6.13
CA THR A 246 20.07 4.78 5.36
C THR A 246 18.78 4.04 4.98
N ILE A 247 18.83 3.30 3.86
CA ILE A 247 17.69 2.49 3.42
C ILE A 247 17.32 1.41 4.46
N GLU A 248 18.30 0.88 5.21
CA GLU A 248 18.07 -0.05 6.32
C GLU A 248 17.13 0.53 7.36
N LYS A 249 17.54 1.64 7.99
CA LYS A 249 16.77 2.21 9.11
C LYS A 249 15.45 2.80 8.64
N PHE A 250 15.42 3.37 7.44
CA PHE A 250 14.20 3.88 6.83
C PHE A 250 13.20 2.75 6.57
N SER A 251 13.63 1.69 5.88
CA SER A 251 12.79 0.52 5.58
C SER A 251 12.28 -0.16 6.85
N ALA A 252 13.17 -0.39 7.82
CA ALA A 252 12.86 -1.05 9.07
C ALA A 252 11.84 -0.25 9.91
N LEU A 253 12.04 1.06 10.08
CA LEU A 253 11.11 1.88 10.86
C LEU A 253 9.77 2.07 10.13
N LEU A 254 9.78 2.24 8.80
CA LEU A 254 8.56 2.41 8.00
C LEU A 254 7.64 1.19 8.16
N GLN A 255 8.22 -0.02 8.13
CA GLN A 255 7.49 -1.30 8.19
C GLN A 255 7.25 -1.83 9.61
N GLY A 256 7.89 -1.25 10.64
CA GLY A 256 7.81 -1.77 12.01
C GLY A 256 8.61 -3.06 12.21
N ASP A 257 9.78 -3.18 11.56
CA ASP A 257 10.66 -4.34 11.69
C ASP A 257 11.23 -4.44 13.10
N ASP A 258 10.74 -5.41 13.86
CA ASP A 258 11.02 -5.56 15.28
C ASP A 258 12.42 -6.09 15.59
N ARG A 259 13.18 -6.48 14.55
CA ARG A 259 14.63 -6.73 14.65
C ARG A 259 15.42 -5.45 14.93
N PHE A 260 14.88 -4.29 14.54
CA PHE A 260 15.54 -2.98 14.68
C PHE A 260 14.74 -1.99 15.52
N PHE A 261 13.41 -2.01 15.40
CA PHE A 261 12.50 -1.08 16.04
C PHE A 261 11.34 -1.84 16.71
N PRO A 262 11.56 -2.42 17.91
CA PRO A 262 10.50 -3.08 18.66
C PRO A 262 9.40 -2.10 19.09
N ASN A 263 8.22 -2.63 19.41
CA ASN A 263 7.05 -1.88 19.93
C ASN A 263 6.44 -0.84 18.97
N THR A 264 6.69 -0.97 17.67
CA THR A 264 6.06 -0.12 16.65
C THR A 264 5.54 -0.92 15.47
N LEU A 265 4.49 -0.41 14.82
CA LEU A 265 3.98 -0.91 13.54
C LEU A 265 4.57 -0.15 12.35
N GLY A 266 5.32 0.93 12.62
CA GLY A 266 5.68 1.90 11.59
C GLY A 266 4.46 2.56 10.95
N VAL A 267 4.69 3.43 9.97
CA VAL A 267 3.59 4.09 9.24
C VAL A 267 2.89 3.15 8.27
N HIS A 268 3.58 2.10 7.80
CA HIS A 268 3.02 1.08 6.90
C HIS A 268 2.06 0.15 7.66
N GLY A 269 2.53 -0.51 8.72
CA GLY A 269 1.66 -1.34 9.55
C GLY A 269 0.56 -0.50 10.20
N GLY A 270 0.89 0.69 10.70
CA GLY A 270 -0.08 1.64 11.23
C GLY A 270 -1.21 1.92 10.24
N GLY A 271 -0.91 2.26 8.98
CA GLY A 271 -1.93 2.57 7.98
C GLY A 271 -2.89 1.42 7.67
N HIS A 272 -2.41 0.18 7.62
CA HIS A 272 -3.26 -1.02 7.50
C HIS A 272 -4.19 -1.17 8.72
N PHE A 273 -3.65 -1.03 9.93
CA PHE A 273 -4.43 -1.17 11.16
C PHE A 273 -5.32 0.04 11.50
N ILE A 274 -5.17 1.18 10.81
CA ILE A 274 -6.20 2.24 10.84
C ILE A 274 -7.45 1.76 10.11
N ILE A 275 -7.30 1.02 9.01
CA ILE A 275 -8.42 0.46 8.24
C ILE A 275 -9.07 -0.68 9.03
N GLY A 276 -8.23 -1.57 9.56
CA GLY A 276 -8.66 -2.70 10.39
C GLY A 276 -9.59 -3.66 9.64
N GLY A 277 -10.35 -4.45 10.39
CA GLY A 277 -11.34 -5.37 9.81
C GLY A 277 -10.75 -6.42 8.86
N ASP A 278 -11.54 -6.82 7.86
CA ASP A 278 -11.24 -7.92 6.94
C ASP A 278 -11.46 -7.44 5.50
N PRO A 279 -10.39 -7.33 4.68
CA PRO A 279 -9.03 -7.86 4.93
C PRO A 279 -8.00 -6.85 5.46
N GLY A 280 -8.40 -5.63 5.87
CA GLY A 280 -7.44 -4.57 6.24
C GLY A 280 -6.49 -4.94 7.40
N ALA A 281 -6.90 -5.81 8.33
CA ALA A 281 -6.05 -6.35 9.39
C ALA A 281 -5.36 -7.69 9.04
N ASP A 282 -5.43 -8.13 7.78
CA ASP A 282 -4.75 -9.32 7.26
C ASP A 282 -3.72 -8.91 6.21
N GLY A 283 -2.47 -8.74 6.65
CA GLY A 283 -1.40 -8.23 5.81
C GLY A 283 -1.18 -9.00 4.50
N LEU A 284 -1.52 -10.30 4.44
CA LEU A 284 -1.30 -11.08 3.22
C LEU A 284 -2.31 -10.76 2.12
N ILE A 285 -3.53 -10.40 2.50
CA ILE A 285 -4.66 -10.17 1.58
C ILE A 285 -5.24 -8.75 1.69
N ALA A 286 -4.54 -7.83 2.36
CA ALA A 286 -4.93 -6.43 2.52
C ALA A 286 -5.35 -5.71 1.22
N PRO A 287 -4.80 -6.00 0.01
CA PRO A 287 -5.32 -5.42 -1.23
C PRO A 287 -6.80 -5.70 -1.52
N GLY A 288 -7.41 -6.67 -0.83
CA GLY A 288 -8.85 -6.90 -0.92
C GLY A 288 -9.70 -5.75 -0.38
N ASP A 289 -9.13 -4.81 0.39
CA ASP A 289 -9.76 -3.53 0.70
C ASP A 289 -9.36 -2.46 -0.36
N PRO A 290 -10.31 -1.77 -1.02
CA PRO A 290 -10.01 -0.70 -1.97
C PRO A 290 -9.14 0.45 -1.43
N ALA A 291 -9.12 0.65 -0.10
CA ALA A 291 -8.29 1.65 0.55
C ALA A 291 -6.79 1.29 0.57
N PHE A 292 -6.44 0.03 0.29
CA PHE A 292 -5.05 -0.40 0.13
C PHE A 292 -4.29 0.48 -0.87
N TRP A 293 -4.91 0.79 -2.01
CA TRP A 293 -4.26 1.51 -3.11
C TRP A 293 -3.87 2.94 -2.71
N VAL A 294 -4.73 3.64 -1.98
CA VAL A 294 -4.45 5.01 -1.52
C VAL A 294 -3.52 5.03 -0.30
N HIS A 295 -3.55 3.99 0.54
CA HIS A 295 -2.59 3.79 1.62
C HIS A 295 -1.18 3.54 1.07
N GLN A 296 -1.02 2.58 0.17
CA GLN A 296 0.28 2.26 -0.43
C GLN A 296 0.81 3.37 -1.32
N ALA A 297 -0.05 4.15 -1.98
CA ALA A 297 0.38 5.36 -2.68
C ALA A 297 1.00 6.39 -1.72
N GLN A 298 0.51 6.50 -0.47
CA GLN A 298 1.13 7.33 0.55
C GLN A 298 2.44 6.72 1.08
N VAL A 299 2.53 5.39 1.21
CA VAL A 299 3.80 4.70 1.53
C VAL A 299 4.87 4.98 0.47
N ASP A 300 4.51 4.83 -0.81
CA ASP A 300 5.39 5.14 -1.93
C ASP A 300 5.74 6.63 -2.00
N ARG A 301 4.80 7.53 -1.66
CA ARG A 301 5.10 8.97 -1.54
C ARG A 301 6.14 9.23 -0.46
N VAL A 302 5.98 8.65 0.73
CA VAL A 302 6.94 8.82 1.85
C VAL A 302 8.33 8.32 1.43
N TYR A 303 8.41 7.17 0.76
CA TYR A 303 9.66 6.66 0.18
C TYR A 303 10.21 7.58 -0.91
N TRP A 304 9.38 8.04 -1.84
CA TRP A 304 9.77 8.95 -2.92
C TRP A 304 10.32 10.26 -2.39
N ILE A 305 9.71 10.86 -1.36
CA ILE A 305 10.24 12.05 -0.69
C ILE A 305 11.62 11.74 -0.12
N TRP A 306 11.74 10.66 0.66
CA TRP A 306 13.01 10.26 1.26
C TRP A 306 14.09 10.03 0.22
N GLN A 307 13.81 9.31 -0.86
CA GLN A 307 14.76 9.09 -1.96
C GLN A 307 15.21 10.43 -2.56
N ASN A 308 14.28 11.31 -2.90
CA ASN A 308 14.60 12.53 -3.64
C ASN A 308 15.27 13.62 -2.79
N LEU A 309 15.26 13.52 -1.46
CA LEU A 309 16.06 14.40 -0.61
C LEU A 309 17.58 14.19 -0.78
N ASP A 310 18.01 12.99 -1.19
CA ASP A 310 19.40 12.66 -1.48
C ASP A 310 19.48 11.49 -2.48
N PHE A 311 18.98 11.73 -3.69
CA PHE A 311 18.75 10.68 -4.69
C PHE A 311 20.03 9.92 -5.02
N ALA A 312 21.18 10.60 -5.12
CA ALA A 312 22.45 9.98 -5.48
C ALA A 312 22.88 8.85 -4.53
N ASN A 313 22.51 8.93 -3.24
CA ASN A 313 22.89 7.95 -2.23
C ASN A 313 21.73 7.03 -1.79
N ARG A 314 20.52 7.22 -2.35
CA ARG A 314 19.29 6.55 -1.88
C ARG A 314 18.61 5.69 -2.95
N GLN A 315 19.40 5.12 -3.85
CA GLN A 315 18.96 4.16 -4.89
C GLN A 315 19.28 2.70 -4.56
N GLY A 316 19.72 2.41 -3.32
CA GLY A 316 20.01 1.05 -2.88
C GLY A 316 18.78 0.30 -2.37
N VAL A 317 18.97 -0.99 -2.11
CA VAL A 317 18.03 -1.88 -1.41
C VAL A 317 18.61 -2.33 -0.07
N PHE A 318 17.75 -2.82 0.83
CA PHE A 318 18.17 -3.40 2.10
C PHE A 318 17.35 -4.64 2.44
N GLY A 319 18.02 -5.71 2.85
CA GLY A 319 17.41 -6.97 3.28
C GLY A 319 17.70 -8.13 2.34
N THR A 320 16.96 -9.22 2.53
CA THR A 320 17.10 -10.46 1.76
C THR A 320 15.81 -10.75 0.98
N PHE A 321 15.68 -11.94 0.38
CA PHE A 321 14.51 -12.35 -0.40
C PHE A 321 13.38 -12.96 0.42
N THR A 322 13.57 -13.11 1.73
CA THR A 322 12.62 -13.73 2.64
C THR A 322 12.24 -12.76 3.75
N LEU A 323 10.97 -12.79 4.15
CA LEU A 323 10.41 -11.97 5.22
C LEU A 323 11.29 -12.08 6.47
N GLN A 324 11.88 -10.94 6.84
CA GLN A 324 12.81 -10.82 7.97
C GLN A 324 13.98 -11.82 7.95
N ASP A 325 14.43 -12.22 6.77
CA ASP A 325 15.45 -13.25 6.59
C ASP A 325 15.09 -14.61 7.21
N ASN A 326 13.80 -14.97 7.14
CA ASN A 326 13.29 -16.23 7.69
C ASN A 326 12.46 -17.06 6.66
N PRO A 327 13.01 -18.17 6.14
CA PRO A 327 14.35 -18.70 6.41
C PRO A 327 15.45 -17.79 5.82
N PRO A 328 16.72 -17.91 6.25
CA PRO A 328 17.80 -17.09 5.70
C PRO A 328 17.90 -17.20 4.17
N SER A 329 18.15 -16.09 3.50
CA SER A 329 18.34 -16.03 2.05
C SER A 329 19.41 -14.99 1.66
N PRO A 330 19.93 -15.01 0.42
CA PRO A 330 20.93 -14.04 0.00
C PRO A 330 20.43 -12.59 0.11
N ASN A 331 21.35 -11.66 0.29
CA ASN A 331 21.04 -10.22 0.20
C ASN A 331 20.51 -9.87 -1.19
N GLY A 332 19.47 -9.04 -1.22
CA GLY A 332 18.95 -8.52 -2.48
C GLY A 332 19.85 -7.44 -3.08
N SER A 333 19.67 -7.23 -4.38
CA SER A 333 20.38 -6.28 -5.23
C SER A 333 19.39 -5.55 -6.14
N VAL A 334 19.80 -4.39 -6.65
CA VAL A 334 19.02 -3.64 -7.65
C VAL A 334 18.90 -4.37 -8.99
N ASP A 335 19.70 -5.42 -9.23
CA ASP A 335 19.61 -6.25 -10.43
C ASP A 335 18.57 -7.37 -10.36
N ASP A 336 17.97 -7.59 -9.19
CA ASP A 336 16.95 -8.63 -8.99
C ASP A 336 15.64 -8.28 -9.70
N LEU A 337 14.88 -9.32 -10.01
CA LEU A 337 13.58 -9.19 -10.69
C LEU A 337 12.43 -9.08 -9.69
N ILE A 338 11.50 -8.19 -10.02
CA ILE A 338 10.15 -8.12 -9.45
C ILE A 338 9.22 -8.80 -10.44
N ASP A 339 8.47 -9.81 -9.97
CA ASP A 339 7.51 -10.57 -10.77
C ASP A 339 6.08 -10.33 -10.28
N LEU A 340 5.20 -9.92 -11.21
CA LEU A 340 3.76 -9.75 -11.00
C LEU A 340 2.94 -10.65 -11.95
N THR A 341 3.55 -11.70 -12.50
CA THR A 341 2.89 -12.66 -13.39
C THR A 341 1.67 -13.24 -12.67
N PRO A 342 0.51 -13.34 -13.36
CA PRO A 342 0.29 -13.10 -14.79
C PRO A 342 -0.20 -11.70 -15.15
N ILE A 343 -0.27 -10.78 -14.19
CA ILE A 343 -0.84 -9.44 -14.38
C ILE A 343 0.10 -8.58 -15.24
N ASN A 344 1.40 -8.71 -15.01
CA ASN A 344 2.45 -7.99 -15.73
C ASN A 344 3.74 -8.81 -15.82
N THR A 345 4.68 -8.35 -16.65
CA THR A 345 5.96 -9.03 -16.89
C THR A 345 7.02 -8.71 -15.84
N PRO A 346 7.98 -9.60 -15.57
CA PRO A 346 9.08 -9.30 -14.67
C PRO A 346 9.92 -8.09 -15.11
N VAL A 347 10.35 -7.26 -14.15
CA VAL A 347 11.24 -6.10 -14.37
C VAL A 347 12.32 -6.02 -13.30
N LYS A 348 13.47 -5.40 -13.57
CA LYS A 348 14.52 -5.26 -12.57
C LYS A 348 14.21 -4.16 -11.58
N ILE A 349 14.65 -4.34 -10.33
CA ILE A 349 14.50 -3.33 -9.26
C ILE A 349 15.09 -1.97 -9.68
N LYS A 350 16.25 -1.94 -10.34
CA LYS A 350 16.90 -0.69 -10.80
C LYS A 350 16.05 0.12 -11.76
N ASP A 351 15.18 -0.53 -12.53
CA ASP A 351 14.28 0.13 -13.50
C ASP A 351 13.06 0.76 -12.79
N LEU A 352 12.89 0.53 -11.48
CA LEU A 352 11.80 1.02 -10.65
C LEU A 352 12.24 2.10 -9.64
N MET A 353 13.54 2.40 -9.56
CA MET A 353 14.06 3.33 -8.55
C MET A 353 13.73 4.80 -8.86
N ASN A 354 13.63 5.16 -10.14
CA ASN A 354 13.28 6.49 -10.61
C ASN A 354 11.85 6.53 -11.17
N THR A 355 10.95 7.27 -10.52
CA THR A 355 9.53 7.31 -10.90
C THR A 355 9.22 8.12 -12.16
N GLY A 356 10.20 8.82 -12.76
CA GLY A 356 10.01 9.54 -14.03
C GLY A 356 11.15 9.40 -15.04
N ALA A 357 11.95 8.34 -14.92
CA ALA A 357 12.92 7.97 -15.97
C ALA A 357 12.28 7.33 -17.22
N GLY A 358 10.95 7.12 -17.20
CA GLY A 358 10.23 6.46 -18.28
C GLY A 358 9.71 5.08 -17.90
N THR A 359 9.26 4.33 -18.92
CA THR A 359 8.71 2.99 -18.77
C THR A 359 9.54 2.10 -17.82
N PRO A 360 8.91 1.43 -16.83
CA PRO A 360 7.46 1.32 -16.66
C PRO A 360 6.80 2.46 -15.86
N LEU A 361 7.54 3.46 -15.35
CA LEU A 361 7.02 4.45 -14.41
C LEU A 361 7.08 5.89 -14.93
N CYS A 362 5.98 6.62 -14.76
CA CYS A 362 5.86 7.98 -15.29
C CYS A 362 4.99 8.87 -14.38
N TYR A 363 5.41 9.07 -13.14
CA TYR A 363 4.62 9.79 -12.16
C TYR A 363 5.43 10.54 -11.08
N LEU A 364 4.80 11.54 -10.48
CA LEU A 364 5.27 12.33 -9.35
C LEU A 364 4.16 12.53 -8.32
N TYR A 365 4.54 13.04 -7.14
CA TYR A 365 3.61 13.40 -6.08
C TYR A 365 3.49 14.91 -5.94
N LEU A 366 2.25 15.41 -5.87
CA LEU A 366 1.94 16.82 -5.61
C LEU A 366 1.52 17.02 -4.15
#